data_AF-E9F3D1-F1
#
_entry.id   AF-E9F3D1-F1
#
_cell.length_a   1.000
_cell.length_b   1.000
_cell.length_c   1.000
_cell.angle_alpha   90.00
_cell.angle_beta   90.00
_cell.angle_gamma   90.00
#
_symmetry.space_group_name_H-M   'P 1'
#
loop_
_entity.id
_entity.type
_entity.pdbx_description
1 polymer ?
#
loop_
_entity_poly.entity_id
_entity_poly.type
_entity_poly.pdbx_seq_one_letter_code
_entity_poly.pdbx_strand_id
1 'polypeptide(L)'
;MSFSVNPRVLSVLCLAVASVAGQWIVNGNTAEVGPNRDPVDECWIKNVDKALSPCTCTGGTIFPGCHSVQWGEPYGTVRDANCTCDPTSTVLSMEDVLGGDRGPEESVKASNRQDPNGRDQPEVVERCICDPPAGKRDDSTDKSAVPATNCWCPMEFLDAKECRADLDNSQLRHREVCKKFKQDKPEKLSDSLQRALPNCTVFSLTRACSFVIRD
;
A
#
# COMPACT_ATOMS: atom_id res chain seq x y z
N MET A 1 21.12 38.85 -46.38
CA MET A 1 21.42 38.67 -44.94
C MET A 1 21.30 37.17 -44.68
N SER A 2 22.42 36.50 -44.42
CA SER A 2 22.48 35.05 -44.26
C SER A 2 22.66 34.72 -42.78
N PHE A 3 21.72 33.99 -42.20
CA PHE A 3 21.81 33.54 -40.81
C PHE A 3 22.50 32.18 -40.76
N SER A 4 23.65 32.12 -40.08
CA SER A 4 24.34 30.89 -39.71
C SER A 4 23.77 30.41 -38.38
N VAL A 5 23.09 29.26 -38.38
CA VAL A 5 22.56 28.62 -37.17
C VAL A 5 23.58 27.59 -36.70
N ASN A 6 24.13 27.82 -35.51
CA ASN A 6 25.14 26.98 -34.86
C ASN A 6 24.47 25.70 -34.30
N PRO A 7 24.88 24.47 -34.71
CA PRO A 7 24.26 23.24 -34.24
C PRO A 7 25.07 22.65 -33.08
N ARG A 8 25.13 23.32 -31.93
CA ARG A 8 25.82 22.77 -30.73
C ARG A 8 25.13 23.14 -29.43
N VAL A 9 23.87 22.72 -29.28
CA VAL A 9 23.23 22.57 -27.97
C VAL A 9 22.43 21.26 -27.95
N LEU A 10 23.10 20.15 -28.28
CA LEU A 10 22.66 18.81 -27.87
C LEU A 10 23.24 18.55 -26.47
N SER A 11 22.73 19.29 -25.47
CA SER A 11 23.10 19.06 -24.09
C SER A 11 21.99 18.24 -23.44
N VAL A 12 22.15 16.92 -23.54
CA VAL A 12 21.98 15.97 -22.43
C VAL A 12 20.78 16.29 -21.52
N LEU A 13 19.56 16.09 -22.02
CA LEU A 13 18.43 15.74 -21.16
C LEU A 13 18.66 14.31 -20.66
N CYS A 14 19.54 14.16 -19.67
CA CYS A 14 19.53 12.98 -18.83
C CYS A 14 18.18 12.95 -18.10
N LEU A 15 17.26 12.13 -18.61
CA LEU A 15 16.16 11.55 -17.84
C LEU A 15 16.77 10.79 -16.67
N ALA A 16 17.13 11.51 -15.62
CA ALA A 16 17.24 10.93 -14.29
C ALA A 16 15.81 10.53 -13.91
N VAL A 17 15.41 9.33 -14.34
CA VAL A 17 14.38 8.58 -13.64
C VAL A 17 15.00 8.23 -12.31
N ALA A 18 15.02 9.20 -11.39
CA ALA A 18 15.22 8.93 -9.99
C ALA A 18 14.08 7.98 -9.63
N SER A 19 14.39 6.69 -9.63
CA SER A 19 13.48 5.66 -9.18
C SER A 19 13.09 6.06 -7.77
N VAL A 20 11.88 6.57 -7.60
CA VAL A 20 11.34 6.95 -6.30
C VAL A 20 11.11 5.65 -5.57
N ALA A 21 12.17 5.12 -4.95
CA ALA A 21 12.13 3.93 -4.13
C ALA A 21 11.10 4.21 -3.03
N GLY A 22 9.91 3.62 -3.18
CA GLY A 22 8.81 3.82 -2.26
C GLY A 22 7.46 4.21 -2.88
N GLN A 23 7.38 4.43 -4.20
CA GLN A 23 6.07 4.61 -4.84
C GLN A 23 5.43 3.25 -5.13
N TRP A 24 4.32 2.95 -4.45
CA TRP A 24 3.47 1.81 -4.80
C TRP A 24 2.90 1.97 -6.21
N ILE A 25 3.13 0.97 -7.06
CA ILE A 25 2.51 0.87 -8.39
C ILE A 25 1.26 0.01 -8.24
N VAL A 26 0.10 0.62 -8.44
CA VAL A 26 -1.18 -0.08 -8.48
C VAL A 26 -1.56 -0.27 -9.95
N ASN A 27 -1.79 -1.50 -10.37
CA ASN A 27 -2.26 -1.78 -11.71
C ASN A 27 -3.78 -1.97 -11.64
N GLY A 28 -4.52 -0.94 -12.05
CA GLY A 28 -5.95 -0.80 -11.82
C GLY A 28 -6.76 -1.95 -12.39
N ASN A 29 -7.27 -2.81 -11.50
CA ASN A 29 -8.51 -3.56 -11.58
C ASN A 29 -8.57 -4.44 -10.34
N THR A 30 -9.05 -3.85 -9.24
CA THR A 30 -9.34 -4.59 -8.03
C THR A 30 -10.63 -5.37 -8.24
N ALA A 31 -10.53 -6.59 -8.76
CA ALA A 31 -11.70 -7.47 -8.87
C ALA A 31 -12.27 -7.72 -7.46
N GLU A 32 -13.59 -7.62 -7.31
CA GLU A 32 -14.26 -8.03 -6.08
C GLU A 32 -13.95 -9.49 -5.80
N VAL A 33 -13.33 -9.77 -4.66
CA VAL A 33 -13.07 -11.14 -4.22
C VAL A 33 -14.26 -11.60 -3.39
N GLY A 34 -14.96 -12.60 -3.93
CA GLY A 34 -16.02 -13.27 -3.18
C GLY A 34 -15.47 -13.86 -1.88
N PRO A 35 -16.25 -13.86 -0.80
CA PRO A 35 -15.82 -14.43 0.48
C PRO A 35 -15.44 -15.90 0.31
N ASN A 36 -14.39 -16.34 1.01
CA ASN A 36 -13.90 -17.72 1.04
C ASN A 36 -13.37 -18.27 -0.29
N ARG A 37 -12.89 -17.41 -1.20
CA ARG A 37 -12.10 -17.88 -2.33
C ARG A 37 -10.63 -17.86 -1.99
N ASP A 38 -10.00 -19.02 -2.13
CA ASP A 38 -8.56 -19.13 -2.12
C ASP A 38 -7.96 -18.25 -3.23
N PRO A 39 -6.84 -17.54 -2.97
CA PRO A 39 -6.11 -16.85 -4.01
C PRO A 39 -5.74 -17.83 -5.13
N VAL A 40 -5.64 -17.35 -6.38
CA VAL A 40 -5.09 -18.18 -7.46
C VAL A 40 -3.63 -18.54 -7.14
N ASP A 41 -3.15 -19.68 -7.63
CA ASP A 41 -1.83 -20.26 -7.26
C ASP A 41 -0.68 -19.26 -7.32
N GLU A 42 -0.68 -18.37 -8.32
CA GLU A 42 0.35 -17.34 -8.49
C GLU A 42 0.33 -16.23 -7.42
N CYS A 43 -0.80 -16.03 -6.74
CA CYS A 43 -0.99 -15.03 -5.70
C CYS A 43 -0.57 -15.49 -4.31
N TRP A 44 -0.33 -16.80 -4.13
CA TRP A 44 0.12 -17.35 -2.86
C TRP A 44 1.53 -16.92 -2.50
N ILE A 45 1.73 -16.63 -1.22
CA ILE A 45 3.08 -16.65 -0.62
C ILE A 45 3.58 -18.09 -0.64
N LYS A 46 4.83 -18.30 -1.06
CA LYS A 46 5.36 -19.63 -1.35
C LYS A 46 5.49 -20.51 -0.11
N ASN A 47 5.69 -19.91 1.06
CA ASN A 47 5.89 -20.64 2.31
C ASN A 47 5.03 -20.03 3.43
N VAL A 48 3.71 -20.23 3.37
CA VAL A 48 2.77 -19.72 4.39
C VAL A 48 3.19 -20.11 5.81
N ASP A 49 3.61 -21.36 6.03
CA ASP A 49 4.04 -21.88 7.35
C ASP A 49 5.32 -21.22 7.90
N LYS A 50 6.05 -20.50 7.04
CA LYS A 50 7.29 -19.78 7.40
C LYS A 50 7.17 -18.29 7.17
N ALA A 51 5.95 -17.81 6.93
CA ALA A 51 5.71 -16.41 6.67
C ALA A 51 6.11 -15.57 7.88
N LEU A 52 6.66 -14.40 7.59
CA LEU A 52 7.04 -13.41 8.59
C LEU A 52 5.86 -12.43 8.75
N SER A 53 5.50 -12.11 9.99
CA SER A 53 4.43 -11.16 10.30
C SER A 53 4.56 -10.70 11.76
N PRO A 54 4.32 -9.43 12.12
CA PRO A 54 3.92 -8.34 11.23
C PRO A 54 5.13 -7.77 10.48
N CYS A 55 4.94 -7.46 9.20
CA CYS A 55 5.89 -6.74 8.38
C CYS A 55 5.42 -5.32 8.10
N THR A 56 6.39 -4.43 7.98
CA THR A 56 6.23 -3.04 7.57
C THR A 56 6.85 -2.88 6.19
N CYS A 57 6.04 -2.64 5.17
CA CYS A 57 6.44 -2.57 3.77
C CYS A 57 6.42 -1.15 3.22
N THR A 58 7.35 -0.84 2.31
CA THR A 58 7.42 0.42 1.56
C THR A 58 7.67 0.15 0.08
N GLY A 59 6.92 0.85 -0.78
CA GLY A 59 6.98 0.63 -2.23
C GLY A 59 6.52 -0.77 -2.66
N GLY A 60 6.76 -1.10 -3.93
CA GLY A 60 6.38 -2.37 -4.53
C GLY A 60 5.27 -2.24 -5.58
N THR A 61 4.94 -3.36 -6.20
CA THR A 61 3.93 -3.50 -7.24
C THR A 61 2.82 -4.41 -6.74
N ILE A 62 1.58 -3.90 -6.74
CA ILE A 62 0.41 -4.72 -6.39
C ILE A 62 0.05 -5.54 -7.61
N PHE A 63 -0.10 -6.84 -7.42
CA PHE A 63 -0.41 -7.73 -8.52
C PHE A 63 -1.93 -7.74 -8.77
N PRO A 64 -2.39 -7.33 -9.96
CA PRO A 64 -3.82 -7.22 -10.25
C PRO A 64 -4.49 -8.60 -10.18
N GLY A 65 -5.70 -8.63 -9.62
CA GLY A 65 -6.45 -9.88 -9.44
C GLY A 65 -5.94 -10.79 -8.32
N CYS A 66 -4.82 -10.45 -7.68
CA CYS A 66 -4.31 -11.17 -6.52
C CYS A 66 -4.81 -10.58 -5.20
N HIS A 67 -6.12 -10.67 -4.98
CA HIS A 67 -6.66 -10.38 -3.67
C HIS A 67 -7.21 -11.64 -3.04
N SER A 68 -7.13 -11.67 -1.72
CA SER A 68 -7.68 -12.74 -0.90
C SER A 68 -8.30 -12.11 0.33
N VAL A 69 -9.35 -12.75 0.85
CA VAL A 69 -9.87 -12.39 2.16
C VAL A 69 -9.21 -13.30 3.17
N GLN A 70 -8.31 -12.74 3.98
CA GLN A 70 -7.69 -13.45 5.08
C GLN A 70 -8.23 -12.86 6.38
N TRP A 71 -8.79 -13.73 7.23
CA TRP A 71 -9.35 -13.33 8.53
C TRP A 71 -10.44 -12.26 8.45
N GLY A 72 -11.22 -12.27 7.37
CA GLY A 72 -12.28 -11.28 7.14
C GLY A 72 -11.77 -9.91 6.68
N GLU A 73 -10.46 -9.70 6.58
CA GLU A 73 -9.84 -8.51 6.00
C GLU A 73 -9.35 -8.81 4.56
N PRO A 74 -9.51 -7.89 3.61
CA PRO A 74 -8.97 -8.04 2.27
C PRO A 74 -7.45 -7.77 2.26
N TYR A 75 -6.69 -8.71 1.70
CA TYR A 75 -5.25 -8.60 1.46
C TYR A 75 -4.95 -8.63 -0.03
N GLY A 76 -4.01 -7.79 -0.45
CA GLY A 76 -3.48 -7.74 -1.80
C GLY A 76 -2.07 -8.29 -1.84
N THR A 77 -1.75 -9.03 -2.88
CA THR A 77 -0.38 -9.49 -3.11
C THR A 77 0.46 -8.36 -3.66
N VAL A 78 1.55 -8.10 -2.94
CA VAL A 78 2.55 -7.09 -3.23
C VAL A 78 3.83 -7.78 -3.62
N ARG A 79 4.43 -7.33 -4.72
CA ARG A 79 5.74 -7.76 -5.19
C ARG A 79 6.74 -6.62 -5.10
N ASP A 80 8.02 -6.96 -4.99
CA ASP A 80 9.14 -6.00 -5.07
C ASP A 80 9.08 -4.87 -4.02
N ALA A 81 8.39 -5.10 -2.90
CA ALA A 81 8.33 -4.18 -1.79
C ALA A 81 9.59 -4.29 -0.92
N ASN A 82 10.03 -3.17 -0.36
CA ASN A 82 11.05 -3.18 0.66
C ASN A 82 10.35 -3.27 2.02
N CYS A 83 10.41 -4.43 2.66
CA CYS A 83 9.77 -4.64 3.96
C CYS A 83 10.77 -4.95 5.07
N THR A 84 10.34 -4.67 6.30
CA THR A 84 11.04 -5.06 7.52
C THR A 84 10.04 -5.81 8.39
N CYS A 85 10.38 -7.04 8.74
CA CYS A 85 9.54 -7.90 9.57
C CYS A 85 10.16 -8.10 10.94
N ASP A 86 9.31 -8.31 11.94
CA ASP A 86 9.78 -8.75 13.26
C ASP A 86 10.20 -10.24 13.19
N PRO A 87 11.49 -10.58 13.34
CA PRO A 87 11.97 -11.95 13.21
C PRO A 87 11.58 -12.83 14.39
N THR A 88 11.17 -12.25 15.53
CA THR A 88 10.71 -12.98 16.72
C THR A 88 9.26 -13.45 16.55
N SER A 89 8.53 -12.77 15.66
CA SER A 89 7.17 -13.10 15.27
C SER A 89 7.20 -13.93 13.99
N THR A 90 7.76 -15.14 14.08
CA THR A 90 7.32 -16.20 13.15
C THR A 90 5.87 -16.52 13.50
N VAL A 91 5.01 -16.70 12.49
CA VAL A 91 3.65 -17.22 12.69
C VAL A 91 3.78 -18.65 13.22
N LEU A 92 4.01 -18.80 14.52
CA LEU A 92 4.19 -20.09 15.17
C LEU A 92 2.87 -20.81 15.38
N SER A 93 1.77 -20.06 15.29
CA SER A 93 0.43 -20.63 15.19
C SER A 93 -0.50 -19.65 14.52
N MET A 94 -1.42 -20.17 13.72
CA MET A 94 -2.53 -19.42 13.14
C MET A 94 -3.41 -18.78 14.23
N GLU A 95 -3.33 -19.28 15.47
CA GLU A 95 -4.03 -18.81 16.66
C GLU A 95 -3.36 -17.58 17.30
N ASP A 96 -2.04 -17.40 17.27
CA ASP A 96 -1.39 -16.21 17.84
C ASP A 96 -1.70 -14.91 17.06
N VAL A 97 -2.01 -15.05 15.77
CA VAL A 97 -2.51 -13.94 14.94
C VAL A 97 -3.97 -13.61 15.28
N LEU A 98 -4.73 -14.57 15.83
CA LEU A 98 -6.19 -14.52 16.00
C LEU A 98 -6.67 -14.41 17.46
N GLY A 99 -5.84 -14.78 18.43
CA GLY A 99 -6.22 -14.97 19.83
C GLY A 99 -5.82 -13.80 20.74
N GLY A 100 -5.12 -12.80 20.20
CA GLY A 100 -4.95 -11.54 20.90
C GLY A 100 -6.27 -10.81 20.90
N ASP A 101 -6.88 -10.66 22.09
CA ASP A 101 -8.01 -9.81 22.44
C ASP A 101 -7.69 -8.32 22.16
N ARG A 102 -7.27 -8.00 20.93
CA ARG A 102 -7.07 -6.64 20.45
C ARG A 102 -8.45 -6.10 20.20
N GLY A 103 -8.94 -5.32 21.17
CA GLY A 103 -10.18 -4.58 21.05
C GLY A 103 -10.25 -3.84 19.69
N PRO A 104 -11.46 -3.54 19.19
CA PRO A 104 -11.75 -3.09 17.82
C PRO A 104 -11.14 -1.74 17.38
N GLU A 105 -10.11 -1.22 18.04
CA GLU A 105 -9.66 0.17 17.89
C GLU A 105 -8.15 0.40 17.76
N GLU A 106 -7.28 -0.61 17.77
CA GLU A 106 -5.96 -0.43 17.16
C GLU A 106 -6.08 -0.52 15.64
N SER A 107 -6.83 0.46 15.11
CA SER A 107 -6.94 0.75 13.69
C SER A 107 -5.53 0.93 13.18
N VAL A 108 -5.13 -0.03 12.37
CA VAL A 108 -3.98 0.01 11.49
C VAL A 108 -3.68 1.43 11.02
N LYS A 109 -2.65 2.03 11.63
CA LYS A 109 -2.27 3.41 11.36
C LYS A 109 -1.40 3.41 10.12
N ALA A 110 -1.87 4.04 9.05
CA ALA A 110 -0.94 4.62 8.10
C ALA A 110 -0.19 5.72 8.84
N SER A 111 0.96 5.37 9.40
CA SER A 111 1.83 6.35 10.00
C SER A 111 2.55 7.04 8.85
N ASN A 112 2.13 8.27 8.53
CA ASN A 112 3.03 9.23 7.89
C ASN A 112 4.17 9.46 8.88
N ARG A 113 5.16 8.58 8.87
CA ARG A 113 6.43 8.91 9.51
C ARG A 113 7.02 10.00 8.65
N GLN A 114 6.95 11.24 9.12
CA GLN A 114 7.89 12.22 8.61
C GLN A 114 9.28 11.71 8.96
N ASP A 115 10.17 11.67 7.98
CA ASP A 115 11.58 11.49 8.31
C ASP A 115 12.04 12.62 9.26
N PRO A 116 13.20 12.47 9.93
CA PRO A 116 13.72 13.51 10.81
C PRO A 116 13.89 14.89 10.14
N ASN A 117 13.82 14.95 8.81
CA ASN A 117 13.92 16.16 7.99
C ASN A 117 12.54 16.69 7.54
N GLY A 118 11.43 16.15 8.06
CA GLY A 118 10.08 16.59 7.73
C GLY A 118 9.60 16.19 6.34
N ARG A 119 10.28 15.27 5.65
CA ARG A 119 9.81 14.75 4.36
C ARG A 119 8.80 13.64 4.61
N ASP A 120 7.72 13.65 3.85
CA ASP A 120 6.79 12.54 3.81
C ASP A 120 7.58 11.27 3.43
N GLN A 121 7.68 10.31 4.35
CA GLN A 121 8.24 9.01 4.00
C GLN A 121 7.34 8.34 2.97
N PRO A 122 7.91 7.48 2.11
CA PRO A 122 7.12 6.64 1.23
C PRO A 122 6.08 5.89 2.04
N GLU A 123 4.84 5.87 1.52
CA GLU A 123 3.68 5.34 2.22
C GLU A 123 3.98 3.95 2.77
N VAL A 124 3.95 3.86 4.09
CA VAL A 124 4.28 2.64 4.83
C VAL A 124 3.01 1.83 5.01
N VAL A 125 3.06 0.55 4.63
CA VAL A 125 1.98 -0.41 4.88
C VAL A 125 2.40 -1.33 6.01
N GLU A 126 1.67 -1.28 7.11
CA GLU A 126 1.90 -2.11 8.30
C GLU A 126 1.03 -3.38 8.26
N ARG A 127 1.40 -4.37 9.07
CA ARG A 127 0.72 -5.69 9.19
C ARG A 127 0.75 -6.52 7.90
N CYS A 128 1.75 -6.30 7.04
CA CYS A 128 1.97 -7.20 5.91
C CYS A 128 2.49 -8.56 6.39
N ILE A 129 2.29 -9.58 5.56
CA ILE A 129 2.74 -10.95 5.78
C ILE A 129 3.60 -11.34 4.61
N CYS A 130 4.88 -11.60 4.83
CA CYS A 130 5.84 -11.76 3.76
C CYS A 130 6.47 -13.15 3.73
N ASP A 131 6.81 -13.62 2.53
CA ASP A 131 7.69 -14.78 2.37
C ASP A 131 9.03 -14.52 3.08
N PRO A 132 9.61 -15.52 3.76
CA PRO A 132 10.96 -15.40 4.29
C PRO A 132 11.98 -15.25 3.14
N PRO A 133 13.13 -14.59 3.36
CA PRO A 133 14.16 -14.44 2.33
C PRO A 133 14.55 -15.77 1.69
N ALA A 134 14.78 -15.77 0.38
CA ALA A 134 15.26 -16.94 -0.35
C ALA A 134 16.72 -17.22 0.04
N GLY A 135 16.93 -18.10 1.01
CA GLY A 135 18.26 -18.48 1.50
C GLY A 135 18.18 -19.22 2.83
N LYS A 136 19.26 -19.88 3.24
CA LYS A 136 19.37 -20.38 4.62
C LYS A 136 19.37 -19.16 5.54
N ARG A 137 18.62 -19.23 6.66
CA ARG A 137 18.84 -18.33 7.79
C ARG A 137 20.31 -18.46 8.15
N ASP A 138 21.11 -17.48 7.80
CA ASP A 138 22.35 -17.30 8.51
C ASP A 138 21.92 -16.85 9.91
N ASP A 139 22.33 -17.57 10.95
CA ASP A 139 22.01 -17.33 12.38
C ASP A 139 22.54 -15.96 12.90
N SER A 140 22.77 -15.00 12.01
CA SER A 140 23.12 -13.63 12.31
C SER A 140 21.95 -12.97 13.05
N THR A 141 22.09 -12.90 14.37
CA THR A 141 21.20 -12.21 15.32
C THR A 141 21.12 -10.70 15.15
N ASP A 142 21.78 -10.13 14.14
CA ASP A 142 21.80 -8.69 13.89
C ASP A 142 20.93 -8.30 12.68
N LYS A 143 19.75 -7.74 13.00
CA LYS A 143 19.02 -6.67 12.30
C LYS A 143 18.32 -7.02 11.00
N SER A 144 16.99 -6.84 11.02
CA SER A 144 16.06 -6.79 9.88
C SER A 144 16.28 -7.86 8.81
N ALA A 145 15.54 -8.96 8.92
CA ALA A 145 15.38 -9.87 7.79
C ALA A 145 14.79 -9.07 6.62
N VAL A 146 15.53 -8.98 5.51
CA VAL A 146 14.99 -8.50 4.23
C VAL A 146 14.04 -9.60 3.75
N PRO A 147 12.72 -9.41 3.81
CA PRO A 147 11.79 -10.43 3.40
C PRO A 147 11.89 -10.65 1.89
N ALA A 148 11.47 -11.83 1.45
CA ALA A 148 11.41 -12.12 0.04
C ALA A 148 10.43 -11.20 -0.69
N THR A 149 10.50 -11.27 -2.01
CA THR A 149 9.83 -10.40 -2.96
C THR A 149 8.30 -10.40 -2.88
N ASN A 150 7.67 -11.25 -2.05
CA ASN A 150 6.22 -11.44 -2.05
C ASN A 150 5.65 -11.22 -0.66
N CYS A 151 4.71 -10.30 -0.55
CA CYS A 151 3.98 -10.02 0.67
C CYS A 151 2.48 -9.97 0.40
N TRP A 152 1.68 -10.34 1.38
CA TRP A 152 0.28 -9.98 1.48
C TRP A 152 0.15 -8.77 2.38
N CYS A 153 -0.39 -7.69 1.86
CA CYS A 153 -0.59 -6.46 2.61
C CYS A 153 -2.08 -6.10 2.66
N PRO A 154 -2.58 -5.51 3.75
CA PRO A 154 -3.99 -5.12 3.83
C PRO A 154 -4.36 -4.15 2.69
N MET A 155 -5.39 -4.49 1.91
CA MET A 155 -5.88 -3.69 0.78
C MET A 155 -6.41 -2.33 1.21
N GLU A 156 -6.81 -2.22 2.48
CA GLU A 156 -7.35 -0.99 3.05
C GLU A 156 -6.47 0.24 2.82
N PHE A 157 -5.14 0.04 2.77
CA PHE A 157 -4.18 1.10 2.49
C PHE A 157 -4.05 1.41 0.99
N LEU A 158 -4.17 0.38 0.17
CA LEU A 158 -3.95 0.44 -1.26
C LEU A 158 -5.10 1.18 -1.94
N ASP A 159 -6.34 0.83 -1.58
CA ASP A 159 -7.53 1.50 -2.11
C ASP A 159 -7.56 2.98 -1.72
N ALA A 160 -7.11 3.31 -0.51
CA ALA A 160 -7.02 4.69 -0.03
C ALA A 160 -6.04 5.54 -0.85
N LYS A 161 -4.98 4.92 -1.39
CA LYS A 161 -3.99 5.59 -2.22
C LYS A 161 -4.53 5.91 -3.60
N GLU A 162 -5.11 4.93 -4.30
CA GLU A 162 -5.73 5.17 -5.60
C GLU A 162 -6.84 6.21 -5.46
N CYS A 163 -7.65 6.06 -4.42
CA CYS A 163 -8.68 7.03 -4.11
C CYS A 163 -8.10 8.43 -3.91
N ARG A 164 -7.00 8.58 -3.15
CA ARG A 164 -6.31 9.86 -2.96
C ARG A 164 -5.77 10.43 -4.27
N ALA A 165 -5.19 9.60 -5.13
CA ALA A 165 -4.69 10.03 -6.43
C ALA A 165 -5.82 10.54 -7.33
N ASP A 166 -6.97 9.85 -7.37
CA ASP A 166 -8.18 10.32 -8.07
C ASP A 166 -8.64 11.67 -7.50
N LEU A 167 -8.61 11.79 -6.17
CA LEU A 167 -8.97 12.97 -5.42
C LEU A 167 -8.05 14.16 -5.79
N ASP A 168 -6.73 13.95 -5.80
CA ASP A 168 -5.72 14.97 -6.13
C ASP A 168 -5.81 15.40 -7.60
N ASN A 169 -6.16 14.47 -8.49
CA ASN A 169 -6.36 14.72 -9.91
C ASN A 169 -7.76 15.27 -10.24
N SER A 170 -8.71 15.18 -9.30
CA SER A 170 -10.04 15.72 -9.49
C SER A 170 -10.03 17.25 -9.38
N GLN A 171 -11.00 17.91 -10.00
CA GLN A 171 -11.22 19.35 -9.77
C GLN A 171 -11.90 19.64 -8.42
N LEU A 172 -12.08 18.63 -7.57
CA LEU A 172 -12.75 18.77 -6.29
C LEU A 172 -11.81 19.34 -5.24
N ARG A 173 -12.33 20.22 -4.38
CA ARG A 173 -11.58 20.72 -3.24
C ARG A 173 -11.51 19.66 -2.15
N HIS A 174 -10.36 18.99 -2.05
CA HIS A 174 -10.07 17.96 -1.04
C HIS A 174 -10.68 18.23 0.34
N ARG A 175 -10.38 19.41 0.89
CA ARG A 175 -10.82 19.80 2.23
C ARG A 175 -12.34 19.86 2.35
N GLU A 176 -13.02 20.34 1.32
CA GLU A 176 -14.49 20.46 1.30
C GLU A 176 -15.14 19.08 1.16
N VAL A 177 -14.63 18.24 0.25
CA VAL A 177 -15.09 16.85 0.07
C VAL A 177 -14.93 16.07 1.38
N CYS A 178 -13.74 16.07 1.96
CA CYS A 178 -13.45 15.35 3.18
C CYS A 178 -14.22 15.85 4.40
N LYS A 179 -14.42 17.17 4.51
CA LYS A 179 -15.25 17.76 5.58
C LYS A 179 -16.70 17.30 5.46
N LYS A 180 -17.27 17.41 4.26
CA LYS A 180 -18.66 17.00 4.00
C LYS A 180 -18.84 15.50 4.22
N PHE A 181 -17.92 14.70 3.70
CA PHE A 181 -17.96 13.25 3.82
C PHE A 181 -17.91 12.77 5.29
N LYS A 182 -17.05 13.37 6.13
CA LYS A 182 -17.02 13.07 7.57
C LYS A 182 -18.27 13.52 8.33
N GLN A 183 -18.92 14.60 7.88
CA GLN A 183 -20.16 15.08 8.49
C GLN A 183 -21.34 14.16 8.15
N ASP A 184 -21.47 13.81 6.87
CA ASP A 184 -22.62 13.06 6.36
C ASP A 184 -22.49 11.55 6.62
N LYS A 185 -21.26 11.03 6.80
CA LYS A 185 -20.92 9.61 6.98
C LYS A 185 -21.75 8.68 6.06
N PRO A 186 -21.71 8.91 4.74
CA PRO A 186 -22.63 8.21 3.85
C PRO A 186 -22.25 6.73 3.73
N GLU A 187 -23.26 5.86 3.66
CA GLU A 187 -23.06 4.42 3.41
C GLU A 187 -22.62 4.11 1.97
N LYS A 188 -22.88 5.04 1.03
CA LYS A 188 -22.51 4.94 -0.39
C LYS A 188 -22.04 6.30 -0.94
N LEU A 189 -21.12 6.29 -1.89
CA LEU A 189 -20.74 7.52 -2.61
C LEU A 189 -21.92 8.00 -3.48
N SER A 190 -22.11 9.32 -3.54
CA SER A 190 -23.09 9.88 -4.47
C SER A 190 -22.63 9.66 -5.91
N ASP A 191 -23.56 9.51 -6.86
CA ASP A 191 -23.22 9.27 -8.27
C ASP A 191 -22.27 10.32 -8.85
N SER A 192 -22.40 11.57 -8.38
CA SER A 192 -21.52 12.66 -8.79
C SER A 192 -20.09 12.46 -8.27
N LEU A 193 -19.96 12.01 -7.01
CA LEU A 193 -18.68 11.75 -6.39
C LEU A 193 -18.04 10.48 -6.94
N GLN A 194 -18.81 9.41 -7.14
CA GLN A 194 -18.35 8.17 -7.79
C GLN A 194 -17.86 8.43 -9.22
N ARG A 195 -18.54 9.31 -9.97
CA ARG A 195 -18.09 9.69 -11.32
C ARG A 195 -16.79 10.49 -11.32
N ALA A 196 -16.60 11.34 -10.31
CA ALA A 196 -15.38 12.13 -10.16
C ALA A 196 -14.21 11.30 -9.60
N LEU A 197 -14.51 10.27 -8.82
CA LEU A 197 -13.57 9.43 -8.11
C LEU A 197 -13.88 7.95 -8.38
N PRO A 198 -13.63 7.48 -9.61
CA PRO A 198 -14.06 6.16 -10.06
C PRO A 198 -13.43 5.01 -9.26
N ASN A 199 -12.22 5.19 -8.72
CA ASN A 199 -11.52 4.18 -7.93
C ASN A 199 -11.74 4.33 -6.41
N CYS A 200 -12.52 5.33 -5.98
CA CYS A 200 -12.88 5.48 -4.58
C CYS A 200 -14.09 4.62 -4.21
N THR A 201 -14.04 4.06 -3.00
CA THR A 201 -15.17 3.53 -2.25
C THR A 201 -15.38 4.40 -1.01
N VAL A 202 -16.50 4.21 -0.28
CA VAL A 202 -16.73 4.90 1.00
C VAL A 202 -15.57 4.65 1.97
N PHE A 203 -15.07 3.42 2.00
CA PHE A 203 -13.99 3.02 2.88
C PHE A 203 -12.65 3.69 2.49
N SER A 204 -12.26 3.62 1.21
CA SER A 204 -11.01 4.24 0.76
C SER A 204 -11.04 5.76 0.86
N LEU A 205 -12.19 6.39 0.61
CA LEU A 205 -12.38 7.82 0.79
C LEU A 205 -12.32 8.24 2.27
N THR A 206 -12.93 7.45 3.18
CA THR A 206 -12.83 7.69 4.64
C THR A 206 -11.36 7.77 5.06
N ARG A 207 -10.55 6.82 4.58
CA ARG A 207 -9.14 6.73 4.92
C ARG A 207 -8.31 7.82 4.25
N ALA A 208 -8.52 8.10 2.96
CA ALA A 208 -7.89 9.23 2.27
C ALA A 208 -8.16 10.57 3.01
N CYS A 209 -9.38 10.77 3.49
CA CYS A 209 -9.78 11.95 4.24
C CYS A 209 -9.31 11.97 5.71
N SER A 210 -8.76 10.87 6.24
CA SER A 210 -8.14 10.86 7.56
C SER A 210 -6.82 11.66 7.59
N PHE A 211 -6.13 11.75 6.45
CA PHE A 211 -4.85 12.44 6.32
C PHE A 211 -4.99 13.97 6.18
N VAL A 212 -6.07 14.45 5.53
CA VAL A 212 -6.25 15.88 5.17
C VAL A 212 -6.54 16.81 6.36
N ILE A 213 -6.98 16.27 7.50
CA ILE A 213 -7.49 17.08 8.63
C ILE A 213 -6.46 17.23 9.76
N ARG A 214 -5.24 16.70 9.59
CA ARG A 214 -4.15 16.89 10.57
C ARG A 214 -3.36 18.19 10.37
N ASP A 215 -3.62 18.92 9.29
CA ASP A 215 -3.11 20.28 9.01
C ASP A 215 -4.18 21.36 9.23
#